data_AF-T1FXI4-F1
#
_entry.id   AF-T1FXI4-F1
#
_cell.length_a   1.000
_cell.length_b   1.000
_cell.length_c   1.000
_cell.angle_alpha   90.00
_cell.angle_beta   90.00
_cell.angle_gamma   90.00
#
_symmetry.space_group_name_H-M   'P 1'
#
loop_
_entity.id
_entity.type
_entity.pdbx_description
1 polymer ?
#
loop_
_entity_poly.entity_id
_entity_poly.type
_entity_poly.pdbx_seq_one_letter_code
_entity_poly.pdbx_strand_id
1 'polypeptide(L)'
;MDISTSFLIDEFSESSQSKTYVENILQELYTTEKNYVKDLKDIIQGYYNPLFKEIPYNDFNGIFGNIKSVHKFNRKFLKNLSQCKEDVVEVSKLFISHEEDFKVYTAYCTDYPKAQQILRDYSHYPEYNLKLLRCQQHLRHPLPLYTYLFKPVQRVLKYPLLLQNLISHHDSDAVGYDVLLAAHECMLRVAEDINEVKRNQEKVERLIEIQNCIEVRL
;
A
#
# COMPACT_ATOMS: atom_id res chain seq x y z
N MET A 1 40.16 -23.50 -51.09
CA MET A 1 40.90 -22.91 -49.96
C MET A 1 40.34 -21.50 -49.80
N ASP A 2 39.57 -21.13 -48.79
CA ASP A 2 39.16 -21.84 -47.58
C ASP A 2 37.74 -21.46 -47.16
N ILE A 3 37.17 -22.37 -46.39
CA ILE A 3 35.86 -22.37 -45.74
C ILE A 3 36.06 -21.69 -44.37
N SER A 4 35.13 -20.82 -43.95
CA SER A 4 34.36 -20.98 -42.69
C SER A 4 33.93 -19.67 -42.03
N THR A 5 32.59 -19.59 -41.82
CA THR A 5 31.90 -19.11 -40.60
C THR A 5 32.11 -17.66 -40.17
N SER A 6 31.17 -16.72 -40.37
CA SER A 6 29.88 -16.58 -39.65
C SER A 6 29.99 -16.83 -38.15
N PHE A 7 29.77 -15.79 -37.34
CA PHE A 7 29.64 -15.69 -35.86
C PHE A 7 30.55 -14.54 -35.39
N LEU A 8 30.18 -13.48 -34.67
CA LEU A 8 29.02 -13.15 -33.84
C LEU A 8 29.18 -11.66 -33.44
N ILE A 9 28.05 -10.96 -33.31
CA ILE A 9 27.78 -9.91 -32.30
C ILE A 9 28.64 -8.63 -32.47
N ASP A 10 28.17 -7.62 -33.20
CA ASP A 10 27.24 -6.61 -32.66
C ASP A 10 27.73 -6.11 -31.29
N GLU A 11 28.76 -5.26 -31.30
CA GLU A 11 29.21 -4.50 -30.12
C GLU A 11 28.11 -3.50 -29.71
N PHE A 12 27.01 -4.04 -29.16
CA PHE A 12 26.24 -3.36 -28.15
C PHE A 12 27.17 -3.17 -26.95
N SER A 13 27.88 -2.04 -26.96
CA SER A 13 28.36 -1.43 -25.74
C SER A 13 27.12 -1.03 -24.93
N GLU A 14 26.55 -1.99 -24.20
CA GLU A 14 25.75 -1.69 -23.02
C GLU A 14 26.66 -0.91 -22.07
N SER A 15 26.58 0.41 -22.16
CA SER A 15 27.10 1.30 -21.15
C SER A 15 26.38 0.96 -19.85
N SER A 16 27.02 0.13 -19.03
CA SER A 16 26.67 -0.06 -17.62
C SER A 16 27.00 1.24 -16.88
N GLN A 17 26.20 2.26 -17.12
CA GLN A 17 26.28 3.54 -16.44
C GLN A 17 25.76 3.31 -15.02
N SER A 18 26.60 3.58 -14.03
CA SER A 18 26.21 3.48 -12.63
C SER A 18 24.99 4.36 -12.38
N LYS A 19 23.86 3.77 -11.98
CA LYS A 19 22.64 4.52 -11.64
C LYS A 19 22.94 5.57 -10.58
N THR A 20 22.44 6.77 -10.78
CA THR A 20 22.44 7.85 -9.80
C THR A 20 21.65 7.44 -8.55
N TYR A 21 21.90 8.10 -7.42
CA TYR A 21 21.15 7.83 -6.19
C TYR A 21 19.63 8.07 -6.37
N VAL A 22 19.25 9.10 -7.14
CA VAL A 22 17.86 9.42 -7.48
C VAL A 22 17.20 8.30 -8.27
N GLU A 23 17.87 7.76 -9.30
CA GLU A 23 17.37 6.62 -10.07
C GLU A 23 17.18 5.39 -9.17
N ASN A 24 18.07 5.14 -8.21
CA ASN A 24 17.91 4.06 -7.24
C ASN A 24 16.67 4.23 -6.37
N ILE A 25 16.35 5.46 -5.92
CA ILE A 25 15.11 5.73 -5.16
C ILE A 25 13.87 5.46 -6.02
N LEU A 26 13.86 5.90 -7.28
CA LEU A 26 12.73 5.67 -8.19
C LEU A 26 12.54 4.19 -8.51
N GLN A 27 13.64 3.46 -8.67
CA GLN A 27 13.62 2.00 -8.82
C GLN A 27 13.12 1.30 -7.56
N GLU A 28 13.52 1.76 -6.38
CA GLU A 28 13.00 1.24 -5.12
C GLU A 28 11.48 1.50 -5.03
N LEU A 29 11.02 2.71 -5.34
CA LEU A 29 9.60 3.06 -5.36
C LEU A 29 8.82 2.09 -6.26
N TYR A 30 9.27 1.90 -7.50
CA TYR A 30 8.62 1.00 -8.46
C TYR A 30 8.64 -0.47 -8.03
N THR A 31 9.80 -0.96 -7.59
CA THR A 31 9.97 -2.36 -7.17
C THR A 31 9.13 -2.67 -5.93
N THR A 32 9.15 -1.77 -4.95
CA THR A 32 8.35 -1.91 -3.73
C THR A 32 6.85 -1.78 -4.00
N GLU A 33 6.44 -0.93 -4.97
CA GLU A 33 5.04 -0.82 -5.39
C GLU A 33 4.56 -2.10 -6.07
N LYS A 34 5.37 -2.67 -6.96
CA LYS A 34 5.09 -3.95 -7.62
C LYS A 34 4.90 -5.08 -6.63
N ASN A 35 5.79 -5.17 -5.64
CA ASN A 35 5.69 -6.15 -4.56
C ASN A 35 4.45 -5.91 -3.70
N TYR A 36 4.15 -4.65 -3.37
CA TYR A 36 2.96 -4.31 -2.60
C TYR A 36 1.65 -4.68 -3.31
N VAL A 37 1.51 -4.38 -4.60
CA VAL A 37 0.33 -4.77 -5.40
C VAL A 37 0.20 -6.29 -5.47
N LYS A 38 1.32 -7.02 -5.56
CA LYS A 38 1.33 -8.48 -5.50
C LYS A 38 0.85 -8.99 -4.13
N ASP A 39 1.39 -8.45 -3.04
CA ASP A 39 0.96 -8.82 -1.68
C ASP A 39 -0.55 -8.62 -1.49
N LEU A 40 -1.10 -7.49 -1.97
CA LEU A 40 -2.54 -7.24 -1.93
C LEU A 40 -3.34 -8.27 -2.73
N LYS A 41 -2.83 -8.66 -3.91
CA LYS A 41 -3.47 -9.69 -4.73
C LYS A 41 -3.45 -11.04 -4.00
N ASP A 42 -2.34 -11.40 -3.37
CA ASP A 42 -2.19 -12.65 -2.61
C ASP A 42 -3.16 -12.67 -1.42
N ILE A 43 -3.34 -11.53 -0.72
CA ILE A 43 -4.37 -11.38 0.32
C ILE A 43 -5.77 -11.63 -0.24
N ILE A 44 -6.10 -11.02 -1.39
CA ILE A 44 -7.43 -11.16 -2.01
C ILE A 44 -7.67 -12.60 -2.46
N GLN A 45 -6.69 -13.23 -3.08
CA GLN A 45 -6.85 -14.57 -3.66
C GLN A 45 -6.82 -15.67 -2.60
N GLY A 46 -5.95 -15.56 -1.58
CA GLY A 46 -5.76 -16.60 -0.60
C GLY A 46 -6.46 -16.40 0.75
N TYR A 47 -6.97 -15.20 1.07
CA TYR A 47 -7.80 -14.99 2.27
C TYR A 47 -9.19 -14.46 1.94
N TYR A 48 -9.29 -13.34 1.21
CA TYR A 48 -10.59 -12.71 0.94
C TYR A 48 -11.55 -13.68 0.23
N ASN A 49 -11.12 -14.29 -0.88
CA ASN A 49 -12.00 -15.14 -1.68
C ASN A 49 -12.41 -16.43 -0.96
N PRO A 50 -11.50 -17.19 -0.31
CA PRO A 50 -11.87 -18.38 0.44
C PRO A 50 -12.78 -18.07 1.64
N LEU A 51 -12.55 -16.94 2.34
CA LEU A 51 -13.29 -16.63 3.56
C LEU A 51 -14.67 -16.02 3.31
N PHE A 52 -14.97 -15.54 2.09
CA PHE A 52 -16.21 -14.83 1.77
C PHE A 52 -17.50 -15.58 2.13
N LYS A 53 -17.49 -16.91 2.10
CA LYS A 53 -18.65 -17.76 2.48
C LYS A 53 -18.40 -18.61 3.72
N GLU A 54 -17.21 -18.54 4.31
CA GLU A 54 -16.78 -19.39 5.41
C GLU A 54 -16.95 -18.71 6.78
N ILE A 55 -17.09 -17.38 6.82
CA ILE A 55 -17.26 -16.60 8.05
C ILE A 55 -18.48 -15.67 7.94
N PRO A 56 -19.05 -15.20 9.07
CA PRO A 56 -20.16 -14.26 9.07
C PRO A 56 -19.86 -13.02 8.23
N TYR A 57 -20.84 -12.55 7.45
CA TYR A 57 -20.65 -11.43 6.53
C TYR A 57 -20.20 -10.13 7.22
N ASN A 58 -20.70 -9.87 8.43
CA ASN A 58 -20.32 -8.68 9.21
C ASN A 58 -18.83 -8.73 9.61
N ASP A 59 -18.35 -9.89 10.03
CA ASP A 59 -16.95 -10.10 10.39
C ASP A 59 -16.07 -10.07 9.14
N PHE A 60 -16.53 -10.70 8.06
CA PHE A 60 -15.86 -10.66 6.76
C PHE A 60 -15.62 -9.22 6.29
N ASN A 61 -16.67 -8.40 6.27
CA ASN A 61 -16.56 -6.99 5.91
C ASN A 61 -15.69 -6.22 6.91
N GLY A 62 -15.79 -6.53 8.20
CA GLY A 62 -14.96 -5.90 9.23
C GLY A 62 -13.47 -6.23 9.13
N ILE A 63 -13.11 -7.44 8.69
CA ILE A 63 -11.72 -7.87 8.52
C ILE A 63 -11.10 -7.25 7.27
N PHE A 64 -11.82 -7.26 6.15
CA PHE A 64 -11.25 -6.88 4.85
C PHE A 64 -11.55 -5.44 4.43
N GLY A 65 -12.56 -4.79 5.01
CA GLY A 65 -12.97 -3.44 4.67
C GLY A 65 -13.05 -3.22 3.17
N ASN A 66 -12.43 -2.14 2.70
CA ASN A 66 -12.34 -1.78 1.28
C ASN A 66 -11.03 -2.26 0.61
N ILE A 67 -10.38 -3.34 1.07
CA ILE A 67 -9.08 -3.82 0.53
C ILE A 67 -9.06 -4.00 -1.00
N LYS A 68 -10.18 -4.39 -1.60
CA LYS A 68 -10.30 -4.52 -3.07
C LYS A 68 -10.19 -3.18 -3.79
N SER A 69 -10.73 -2.11 -3.19
CA SER A 69 -10.61 -0.75 -3.70
C SER A 69 -9.17 -0.26 -3.61
N VAL A 70 -8.50 -0.51 -2.49
CA VAL A 70 -7.06 -0.24 -2.32
C VAL A 70 -6.24 -0.97 -3.39
N HIS A 71 -6.46 -2.28 -3.59
CA HIS A 71 -5.76 -3.03 -4.64
C HIS A 71 -6.07 -2.51 -6.06
N LYS A 72 -7.32 -2.14 -6.35
CA LYS A 72 -7.69 -1.57 -7.66
C LYS A 72 -6.95 -0.26 -7.93
N PHE A 73 -6.89 0.62 -6.93
CA PHE A 73 -6.15 1.87 -7.00
C PHE A 73 -4.66 1.61 -7.24
N ASN A 74 -3.99 0.83 -6.38
CA ASN A 74 -2.55 0.63 -6.48
C ASN A 74 -2.14 -0.10 -7.77
N ARG A 75 -3.00 -0.97 -8.32
CA ARG A 75 -2.75 -1.55 -9.66
C ARG A 75 -2.78 -0.50 -10.76
N LYS A 76 -3.72 0.46 -10.71
CA LYS A 76 -3.78 1.61 -11.63
C LYS A 76 -2.55 2.51 -11.44
N PHE A 77 -2.22 2.82 -10.19
CA PHE A 77 -1.06 3.63 -9.83
C PHE A 77 0.25 3.01 -10.34
N LEU A 78 0.50 1.72 -10.08
CA LEU A 78 1.66 0.98 -10.58
C LEU A 78 1.76 1.00 -12.12
N LYS A 79 0.62 0.84 -12.82
CA LYS A 79 0.60 0.91 -14.28
C LYS A 79 1.05 2.29 -14.76
N ASN A 80 0.54 3.36 -14.16
CA ASN A 80 0.92 4.72 -14.53
C ASN A 80 2.38 5.01 -14.13
N LEU A 81 2.83 4.51 -12.98
CA LEU A 81 4.22 4.63 -12.52
C LEU A 81 5.21 4.00 -13.51
N SER A 82 4.86 2.86 -14.11
CA SER A 82 5.69 2.24 -15.15
C SER A 82 5.86 3.10 -16.41
N GLN A 83 4.97 4.07 -16.63
CA GLN A 83 5.00 4.97 -17.79
C GLN A 83 5.85 6.23 -17.54
N CYS A 84 6.19 6.53 -16.28
CA CYS A 84 6.99 7.69 -15.90
C CYS A 84 8.49 7.55 -16.23
N LYS A 85 8.95 6.38 -16.70
CA LYS A 85 10.34 6.13 -17.16
C LYS A 85 11.44 6.59 -16.21
N GLU A 86 11.24 6.46 -14.90
CA GLU A 86 12.22 6.90 -13.89
C GLU A 86 12.52 8.42 -13.94
N ASP A 87 11.56 9.22 -14.41
CA ASP A 87 11.64 10.68 -14.37
C ASP A 87 10.99 11.23 -13.08
N VAL A 88 11.74 12.03 -12.33
CA VAL A 88 11.30 12.58 -11.03
C VAL A 88 10.09 13.49 -11.17
N VAL A 89 10.05 14.32 -12.23
CA VAL A 89 8.97 15.29 -12.44
C VAL A 89 7.70 14.55 -12.83
N GLU A 90 7.78 13.55 -13.71
CA GLU A 90 6.62 12.73 -14.10
C GLU A 90 6.09 11.89 -12.93
N VAL A 91 6.97 11.33 -12.09
CA VAL A 91 6.55 10.64 -10.86
C VAL A 91 5.88 11.62 -9.89
N SER A 92 6.40 12.84 -9.75
CA SER A 92 5.82 13.87 -8.88
C SER A 92 4.43 14.30 -9.35
N LYS A 93 4.26 14.56 -10.66
CA LYS A 93 2.95 14.82 -11.27
C LYS A 93 1.99 13.65 -11.07
N LEU A 94 2.49 12.42 -11.14
CA LEU A 94 1.67 11.23 -10.93
C LEU A 94 1.05 11.22 -9.53
N PHE A 95 1.82 11.51 -8.47
CA PHE A 95 1.30 11.62 -7.11
C PHE A 95 0.21 12.69 -7.00
N ILE A 96 0.48 13.90 -7.49
CA ILE A 96 -0.47 15.02 -7.45
C ILE A 96 -1.77 14.67 -8.19
N SER A 97 -1.67 14.09 -9.39
CA SER A 97 -2.85 13.71 -10.19
C SER A 97 -3.73 12.63 -9.55
N HIS A 98 -3.22 11.90 -8.55
CA HIS A 98 -3.92 10.83 -7.85
C HIS A 98 -4.27 11.21 -6.39
N GLU A 99 -4.11 12.46 -5.96
CA GLU A 99 -4.41 12.93 -4.59
C GLU A 99 -5.80 12.46 -4.12
N GLU A 100 -6.83 12.70 -4.92
CA GLU A 100 -8.20 12.26 -4.63
C GLU A 100 -8.36 10.73 -4.62
N ASP A 101 -7.63 10.02 -5.49
CA ASP A 101 -7.67 8.56 -5.55
C ASP A 101 -7.07 7.94 -4.27
N PHE A 102 -6.14 8.62 -3.58
CA PHE A 102 -5.56 8.15 -2.31
C PHE A 102 -6.55 8.14 -1.14
N LYS A 103 -7.71 8.81 -1.24
CA LYS A 103 -8.75 8.80 -0.19
C LYS A 103 -9.30 7.40 0.11
N VAL A 104 -9.07 6.42 -0.77
CA VAL A 104 -9.37 5.00 -0.48
C VAL A 104 -8.64 4.49 0.77
N TYR A 105 -7.47 5.05 1.10
CA TYR A 105 -6.71 4.69 2.29
C TYR A 105 -7.33 5.26 3.57
N THR A 106 -8.02 6.39 3.51
CA THR A 106 -8.76 6.96 4.64
C THR A 106 -9.80 5.96 5.14
N ALA A 107 -10.66 5.46 4.25
CA ALA A 107 -11.63 4.43 4.59
C ALA A 107 -10.97 3.15 5.13
N TYR A 108 -9.88 2.69 4.49
CA TYR A 108 -9.19 1.48 4.93
C TYR A 108 -8.59 1.61 6.34
N CYS A 109 -7.90 2.72 6.61
CA CYS A 109 -7.21 2.95 7.88
C CYS A 109 -8.19 3.18 9.04
N THR A 110 -9.37 3.75 8.74
CA THR A 110 -10.50 3.93 9.65
C THR A 110 -11.08 2.58 10.10
N ASP A 111 -11.24 1.63 9.16
CA ASP A 111 -11.78 0.30 9.46
C ASP A 111 -10.75 -0.69 10.03
N TYR A 112 -9.46 -0.44 9.83
CA TYR A 112 -8.40 -1.38 10.21
C TYR A 112 -8.38 -1.78 11.71
N PRO A 113 -8.62 -0.89 12.70
CA PRO A 113 -8.72 -1.28 14.11
C PRO A 113 -9.80 -2.34 14.38
N LYS A 114 -10.94 -2.26 13.68
CA LYS A 114 -12.01 -3.26 13.76
C LYS A 114 -11.54 -4.62 13.21
N ALA A 115 -10.81 -4.62 12.10
CA ALA A 115 -10.20 -5.84 11.57
C ALA A 115 -9.28 -6.51 12.59
N GLN A 116 -8.46 -5.72 13.29
CA GLN A 116 -7.60 -6.25 14.35
C GLN A 116 -8.38 -6.85 15.50
N GLN A 117 -9.47 -6.20 15.93
CA GLN A 117 -10.32 -6.70 17.01
C GLN A 117 -10.93 -8.05 16.64
N ILE A 118 -11.58 -8.15 15.48
CA ILE A 118 -12.22 -9.40 15.02
C ILE A 118 -11.19 -10.53 14.92
N LEU A 119 -10.00 -10.25 14.37
CA LEU A 119 -8.94 -11.27 14.26
C LEU A 119 -8.38 -11.71 15.62
N ARG A 120 -8.32 -10.81 16.61
CA ARG A 120 -7.98 -11.18 18.00
C ARG A 120 -9.07 -12.05 18.60
N ASP A 121 -10.34 -11.68 18.44
CA ASP A 121 -11.46 -12.45 18.98
C ASP A 121 -11.48 -13.86 18.37
N TYR A 122 -11.25 -13.97 17.06
CA TYR A 122 -11.17 -15.25 16.35
C TYR A 122 -10.07 -16.17 16.89
N SER A 123 -9.01 -15.65 17.50
CA SER A 123 -7.99 -16.48 18.15
C SER A 123 -8.54 -17.31 19.32
N HIS A 124 -9.64 -16.86 19.92
CA HIS A 124 -10.35 -17.55 21.01
C HIS A 124 -11.46 -18.50 20.51
N TYR A 125 -11.79 -18.48 19.22
CA TYR A 125 -12.82 -19.34 18.61
C TYR A 125 -12.17 -20.35 17.65
N PRO A 126 -11.98 -21.63 18.07
CA PRO A 126 -11.24 -22.63 17.29
C PRO A 126 -11.74 -22.82 15.86
N GLU A 127 -13.06 -22.77 15.64
CA GLU A 127 -13.65 -22.93 14.30
C GLU A 127 -13.16 -21.87 13.32
N TYR A 128 -13.20 -20.60 13.71
CA TYR A 128 -12.78 -19.48 12.86
C TYR A 128 -11.26 -19.40 12.73
N ASN A 129 -10.53 -19.64 13.82
CA ASN A 129 -9.08 -19.69 13.78
C ASN A 129 -8.56 -20.75 12.80
N LEU A 130 -9.18 -21.94 12.77
CA LEU A 130 -8.82 -23.00 11.82
C LEU A 130 -9.02 -22.58 10.36
N LYS A 131 -10.08 -21.82 10.04
CA LYS A 131 -10.33 -21.27 8.69
C LYS A 131 -9.22 -20.29 8.28
N LEU A 132 -8.79 -19.42 9.19
CA LEU A 132 -7.66 -18.49 8.95
C LEU A 132 -6.33 -19.22 8.77
N LEU A 133 -6.05 -20.23 9.61
CA LEU A 133 -4.83 -21.02 9.54
C LEU A 133 -4.73 -21.84 8.25
N ARG A 134 -5.85 -22.40 7.76
CA ARG A 134 -5.89 -23.09 6.45
C ARG A 134 -5.47 -22.16 5.32
N CYS A 135 -5.99 -20.94 5.31
CA CYS A 135 -5.61 -19.92 4.32
C CYS A 135 -4.12 -19.57 4.43
N GLN A 136 -3.63 -19.36 5.65
CA GLN A 136 -2.22 -19.06 5.93
C GLN A 136 -1.28 -20.17 5.46
N GLN A 137 -1.62 -21.43 5.72
CA GLN A 137 -0.85 -22.60 5.29
C GLN A 137 -0.85 -22.74 3.76
N HIS A 138 -2.00 -22.54 3.11
CA HIS A 138 -2.11 -22.58 1.66
C HIS A 138 -1.20 -21.56 0.98
N LEU A 139 -1.14 -20.33 1.52
CA LEU A 139 -0.26 -19.27 1.03
C LEU A 139 1.20 -19.39 1.53
N ARG A 140 1.49 -20.34 2.44
CA ARG A 140 2.79 -20.50 3.11
C ARG A 140 3.26 -19.20 3.77
N HIS A 141 2.32 -18.45 4.33
CA HIS A 141 2.61 -17.18 4.99
C HIS A 141 3.21 -17.43 6.38
N PRO A 142 4.43 -16.94 6.67
CA PRO A 142 5.08 -17.14 7.96
C PRO A 142 4.40 -16.36 9.09
N LEU A 143 3.65 -15.31 8.77
CA LEU A 143 3.03 -14.42 9.75
C LEU A 143 1.50 -14.56 9.71
N PRO A 144 0.77 -14.13 10.76
CA PRO A 144 -0.68 -14.11 10.75
C PRO A 144 -1.26 -13.06 9.80
N LEU A 145 -2.54 -13.21 9.44
CA LEU A 145 -3.25 -12.34 8.49
C LEU A 145 -3.18 -10.85 8.86
N TYR A 146 -3.31 -10.48 10.14
CA TYR A 146 -3.30 -9.07 10.56
C TYR A 146 -2.03 -8.33 10.14
N THR A 147 -0.88 -9.01 10.08
CA THR A 147 0.39 -8.40 9.66
C THR A 147 0.35 -7.99 8.19
N TYR A 148 -0.30 -8.78 7.34
CA TYR A 148 -0.45 -8.45 5.92
C TYR A 148 -1.50 -7.36 5.71
N LEU A 149 -2.58 -7.36 6.50
CA LEU A 149 -3.58 -6.29 6.49
C LEU A 149 -3.05 -4.95 7.00
N PHE A 150 -1.91 -4.92 7.69
CA PHE A 150 -1.24 -3.68 8.07
C PHE A 150 -0.48 -3.02 6.91
N LYS A 151 -0.11 -3.77 5.86
CA LYS A 151 0.71 -3.27 4.75
C LYS A 151 0.14 -2.00 4.10
N PRO A 152 -1.18 -1.83 3.85
CA PRO A 152 -1.72 -0.58 3.33
C PRO A 152 -1.51 0.62 4.25
N VAL A 153 -1.67 0.45 5.56
CA VAL A 153 -1.42 1.50 6.55
C VAL A 153 0.05 1.90 6.53
N GLN A 154 0.95 0.94 6.40
CA GLN A 154 2.39 1.23 6.27
C GLN A 154 2.72 1.89 4.93
N ARG A 155 2.08 1.48 3.84
CA ARG A 155 2.43 1.93 2.49
C ARG A 155 2.11 3.40 2.29
N VAL A 156 0.93 3.84 2.72
CA VAL A 156 0.51 5.25 2.56
C VAL A 156 1.45 6.21 3.30
N LEU A 157 1.98 5.80 4.46
CA LEU A 157 2.94 6.58 5.24
C LEU A 157 4.37 6.59 4.65
N LYS A 158 4.69 5.66 3.74
CA LYS A 158 6.01 5.61 3.08
C LYS A 158 6.13 6.57 1.91
N TYR A 159 5.03 6.96 1.26
CA TYR A 159 5.12 7.85 0.09
C TYR A 159 5.71 9.22 0.42
N PRO A 160 5.32 9.94 1.51
CA PRO A 160 5.99 11.18 1.90
C PRO A 160 7.48 10.98 2.14
N LEU A 161 7.88 9.88 2.81
CA LEU A 161 9.29 9.59 3.12
C LEU A 161 10.13 9.36 1.86
N LEU A 162 9.57 8.67 0.85
CA LEU A 162 10.25 8.46 -0.43
C LEU A 162 10.41 9.77 -1.21
N LEU A 163 9.38 10.62 -1.22
CA LEU A 163 9.43 11.94 -1.85
C LEU A 163 10.40 12.88 -1.13
N GLN A 164 10.44 12.85 0.20
CA GLN A 164 11.45 13.57 0.99
C GLN A 164 12.87 13.09 0.67
N ASN A 165 13.06 11.79 0.48
CA ASN A 165 14.37 11.26 0.11
C ASN A 165 14.81 11.74 -1.28
N LEU A 166 13.87 11.84 -2.23
CA LEU A 166 14.13 12.47 -3.54
C LEU A 166 14.50 13.95 -3.37
N ILE A 167 13.74 14.72 -2.58
CA ILE A 167 14.00 16.14 -2.33
C ILE A 167 15.42 16.37 -1.80
N SER A 168 15.88 15.53 -0.87
CA SER A 168 17.19 15.67 -0.23
C SER A 168 18.38 15.36 -1.16
N HIS A 169 18.14 14.68 -2.29
CA HIS A 169 19.20 14.22 -3.20
C HIS A 169 19.02 14.68 -4.64
N HIS A 170 17.96 15.45 -4.93
CA HIS A 170 17.74 16.09 -6.20
C HIS A 170 18.35 17.50 -6.19
N ASP A 171 18.87 17.93 -7.33
CA ASP A 171 19.34 19.31 -7.51
C ASP A 171 18.17 20.29 -7.34
N SER A 172 18.32 21.25 -6.43
CA SER A 172 17.31 22.26 -6.12
C SER A 172 17.13 23.29 -7.24
N ASP A 173 18.15 23.46 -8.09
CA ASP A 173 18.10 24.37 -9.24
C ASP A 173 17.56 23.66 -10.50
N ALA A 174 17.29 22.35 -10.42
CA ALA A 174 16.75 21.60 -11.54
C ALA A 174 15.30 21.98 -11.85
N VAL A 175 14.98 21.95 -13.13
CA VAL A 175 13.63 22.22 -13.64
C VAL A 175 12.64 21.21 -13.06
N GLY A 176 11.56 21.69 -12.44
CA GLY A 176 10.51 20.86 -11.87
C GLY A 176 10.72 20.45 -10.41
N TYR A 177 11.72 21.01 -9.72
CA TYR A 177 11.91 20.81 -8.27
C TYR A 177 10.69 21.27 -7.45
N ASP A 178 10.01 22.34 -7.86
CA ASP A 178 8.76 22.82 -7.29
C ASP A 178 7.62 21.78 -7.37
N VAL A 179 7.56 21.02 -8.46
CA VAL A 179 6.59 19.94 -8.64
C VAL A 179 6.87 18.79 -7.66
N LEU A 180 8.13 18.48 -7.40
CA LEU A 180 8.53 17.48 -6.41
C LEU A 180 8.13 17.91 -4.99
N LEU A 181 8.35 19.18 -4.62
CA LEU A 181 7.88 19.72 -3.34
C LEU A 181 6.35 19.65 -3.22
N ALA A 182 5.62 20.02 -4.28
CA ALA A 182 4.17 19.94 -4.31
C ALA A 182 3.64 18.50 -4.15
N ALA A 183 4.32 17.52 -4.74
CA ALA A 183 3.99 16.10 -4.57
C ALA A 183 4.22 15.62 -3.13
N HIS A 184 5.29 16.07 -2.48
CA HIS A 184 5.54 15.76 -1.07
C HIS A 184 4.44 16.33 -0.16
N GLU A 185 4.10 17.61 -0.33
CA GLU A 185 3.01 18.26 0.40
C GLU A 185 1.65 17.58 0.15
N CYS A 186 1.38 17.14 -1.09
CA CYS A 186 0.21 16.33 -1.42
C CYS A 186 0.13 15.06 -0.58
N MET A 187 1.23 14.32 -0.45
CA MET A 187 1.22 13.07 0.31
C MET A 187 1.21 13.31 1.83
N LEU A 188 1.73 14.44 2.32
CA LEU A 188 1.56 14.84 3.71
C LEU A 188 0.09 15.10 4.03
N ARG A 189 -0.63 15.86 3.20
CA ARG A 189 -2.07 16.09 3.37
C ARG A 189 -2.87 14.79 3.40
N VAL A 190 -2.57 13.84 2.51
CA VAL A 190 -3.20 12.51 2.54
C VAL A 190 -2.97 11.81 3.88
N ALA A 191 -1.75 11.88 4.43
CA ALA A 191 -1.45 11.28 5.74
C ALA A 191 -2.14 12.00 6.90
N GLU A 192 -2.26 13.33 6.82
CA GLU A 192 -2.98 14.16 7.78
C GLU A 192 -4.48 13.84 7.77
N ASP A 193 -5.12 13.79 6.59
CA ASP A 193 -6.52 13.42 6.42
C ASP A 193 -6.85 12.07 7.08
N ILE A 194 -5.98 11.07 6.87
CA ILE A 194 -6.11 9.75 7.51
C ILE A 194 -6.05 9.87 9.03
N ASN A 195 -5.09 10.64 9.55
CA ASN A 195 -4.92 10.84 10.99
C ASN A 195 -6.07 11.62 11.61
N GLU A 196 -6.61 12.63 10.94
CA GLU A 196 -7.73 13.43 11.41
C GLU A 196 -9.02 12.62 11.48
N VAL A 197 -9.34 11.88 10.42
CA VAL A 197 -10.52 10.99 10.40
C VAL A 197 -10.43 9.96 11.52
N LYS A 198 -9.26 9.33 11.69
CA LYS A 198 -9.03 8.38 12.78
C LYS A 198 -9.21 9.02 14.16
N ARG A 199 -8.63 10.21 14.38
CA ARG A 199 -8.75 10.94 15.66
C ARG A 199 -10.19 11.32 15.96
N ASN A 200 -10.96 11.71 14.94
CA ASN A 200 -12.37 12.06 15.12
C ASN A 200 -13.23 10.83 15.42
N GLN A 201 -12.95 9.69 14.79
CA GLN A 201 -13.61 8.43 15.11
C GLN A 201 -13.36 8.00 16.57
N GLU A 202 -12.10 8.04 17.04
CA GLU A 202 -11.76 7.70 18.43
C GLU A 202 -12.46 8.62 19.46
N LYS A 203 -12.74 9.88 19.10
CA LYS A 203 -13.54 10.79 19.94
C LYS A 203 -15.00 10.37 20.00
N VAL A 204 -15.59 10.01 18.85
CA VAL A 204 -16.99 9.57 18.76
C VAL A 204 -17.19 8.27 19.54
N GLU A 205 -16.27 7.31 19.41
CA GLU A 205 -16.32 6.04 20.15
C GLU A 205 -16.32 6.27 21.68
N ARG A 206 -15.44 7.14 22.19
CA ARG A 206 -15.43 7.50 23.63
C ARG A 206 -16.72 8.17 24.09
N LEU A 207 -17.34 9.01 23.26
CA LEU A 207 -18.62 9.64 23.61
C LEU A 207 -19.74 8.60 23.73
N ILE A 208 -19.78 7.63 22.81
CA ILE A 208 -20.73 6.52 22.85
C ILE A 208 -20.49 5.66 24.10
N GLU A 209 -19.25 5.34 24.43
CA GLU A 209 -18.90 4.59 25.65
C GLU A 209 -19.38 5.30 26.92
N ILE A 210 -19.18 6.62 27.00
CA ILE A 210 -19.66 7.43 28.13
C ILE A 210 -21.18 7.44 28.18
N GLN A 211 -21.86 7.63 27.05
CA GLN A 211 -23.31 7.66 26.99
C GLN A 211 -23.92 6.31 27.40
N ASN A 212 -23.37 5.20 26.90
CA ASN A 212 -23.79 3.85 27.29
C ASN A 212 -23.58 3.60 28.79
N CYS A 213 -22.50 4.14 29.39
CA CYS A 213 -22.29 4.04 30.83
C CYS A 213 -23.31 4.85 31.65
N ILE A 214 -23.87 5.93 31.09
CA ILE A 214 -24.91 6.74 31.73
C ILE A 214 -26.27 6.05 31.63
N GLU A 215 -26.61 5.51 30.46
CA GLU A 215 -27.90 4.82 30.22
C GLU A 215 -28.03 3.51 30.98
N VAL A 216 -26.94 2.78 31.26
CA VAL A 216 -26.96 1.55 32.08
C VAL A 216 -27.11 1.85 33.59
N ARG A 217 -26.94 3.11 34.02
CA ARG A 217 -27.02 3.54 35.43
C ARG A 217 -28.35 4.22 35.79
N LEU A 218 -29.27 4.37 34.84
CA LEU A 218 -30.64 4.86 35.02
C LEU A 218 -31.63 3.70 34.93
#